data_AF-A0A3G2R6Y8-F1
#
_entry.id   AF-A0A3G2R6Y8-F1
#
_cell.length_a   1.000
_cell.length_b   1.000
_cell.length_c   1.000
_cell.angle_alpha   90.00
_cell.angle_beta   90.00
_cell.angle_gamma   90.00
#
_symmetry.space_group_name_H-M   'P 1'
#
loop_
_entity.id
_entity.type
_entity.pdbx_description
1 polymer ?
#
loop_
_entity_poly.entity_id
_entity_poly.type
_entity_poly.pdbx_seq_one_letter_code
_entity_poly.pdbx_strand_id
1 'polypeptide(L)' 'MPVQQKAMGTTADKDMLNDMLMTEKYVSGHYETAIMESANESVRNALRQIQDEEQQHAKMIFDAMNQRGWYNPQ' A
#
# COMPACT_ATOMS: atom_id res chain seq x y z
N MET A 1 -27.98 15.39 -18.54
CA MET A 1 -27.46 15.51 -17.15
C MET A 1 -26.45 14.39 -16.89
N PRO A 2 -25.11 14.61 -16.94
CA PRO A 2 -24.13 13.53 -16.73
C PRO A 2 -23.26 13.72 -15.47
N VAL A 3 -23.79 14.28 -14.39
CA VAL A 3 -23.01 14.54 -13.16
C VAL A 3 -22.97 13.32 -12.22
N GLN A 4 -23.92 12.38 -12.37
CA GLN A 4 -24.14 11.30 -11.40
C GLN A 4 -23.13 10.14 -11.51
N GLN A 5 -22.56 9.90 -12.70
CA GLN A 5 -21.67 8.75 -12.92
C GLN A 5 -20.22 9.03 -12.49
N LYS A 6 -19.76 10.28 -12.57
CA LYS A 6 -18.39 10.68 -12.23
C LYS A 6 -18.13 10.67 -10.72
N ALA A 7 -19.13 11.03 -9.91
CA ALA A 7 -19.03 11.03 -8.46
C ALA A 7 -18.92 9.61 -7.87
N MET A 8 -19.70 8.65 -8.39
CA MET A 8 -19.65 7.25 -7.93
C MET A 8 -18.30 6.58 -8.23
N GLY A 9 -17.70 6.84 -9.42
CA GLY A 9 -16.38 6.32 -9.75
C GLY A 9 -15.27 6.90 -8.87
N THR A 10 -15.36 8.18 -8.51
CA THR A 10 -14.37 8.85 -7.66
C THR A 10 -14.34 8.28 -6.24
N THR A 11 -15.50 7.96 -5.65
CA THR A 11 -15.57 7.30 -4.34
C THR A 11 -15.03 5.88 -4.39
N ALA A 12 -15.42 5.10 -5.41
CA ALA A 12 -14.93 3.73 -5.58
C ALA A 12 -13.40 3.67 -5.74
N ASP A 13 -12.81 4.58 -6.54
CA ASP A 13 -11.36 4.67 -6.70
C ASP A 13 -10.65 5.02 -5.38
N LYS A 14 -11.24 5.95 -4.60
CA LYS A 14 -10.69 6.34 -3.30
C LYS A 14 -10.71 5.18 -2.30
N ASP A 15 -11.80 4.43 -2.24
CA ASP A 15 -11.94 3.29 -1.33
C ASP A 15 -10.98 2.17 -1.74
N MET A 16 -10.87 1.87 -3.03
CA MET A 16 -9.93 0.88 -3.55
C MET A 16 -8.47 1.23 -3.21
N LEU A 17 -8.05 2.49 -3.39
CA LEU A 17 -6.68 2.91 -3.03
C LEU A 17 -6.44 2.86 -1.51
N ASN A 18 -7.44 3.15 -0.68
CA ASN A 18 -7.33 2.98 0.77
C ASN A 18 -7.13 1.50 1.12
N ASP A 19 -7.94 0.61 0.55
CA ASP A 19 -7.85 -0.83 0.81
C ASP A 19 -6.50 -1.40 0.37
N MET A 20 -6.01 -0.98 -0.81
CA MET A 20 -4.67 -1.32 -1.28
C MET A 20 -3.60 -0.83 -0.30
N LEU A 21 -3.61 0.46 0.08
CA LEU A 21 -2.61 1.01 1.00
C LEU A 21 -2.63 0.34 2.38
N MET A 22 -3.80 -0.02 2.89
CA MET A 22 -3.94 -0.75 4.14
C MET A 22 -3.41 -2.18 4.02
N THR A 23 -3.65 -2.84 2.89
CA THR A 23 -3.11 -4.18 2.62
C THR A 23 -1.59 -4.15 2.56
N GLU A 24 -1.01 -3.19 1.83
CA GLU A 24 0.46 -3.04 1.74
C GLU A 24 1.08 -2.87 3.13
N LYS A 25 0.52 -1.98 3.95
CA LYS A 25 0.99 -1.77 5.33
C LYS A 25 0.87 -3.01 6.20
N TYR A 26 -0.25 -3.72 6.08
CA TYR A 26 -0.49 -4.93 6.85
C TYR A 26 0.53 -6.03 6.49
N VAL A 27 0.70 -6.31 5.20
CA VAL A 27 1.64 -7.33 4.71
C VAL A 27 3.09 -6.94 5.03
N SER A 28 3.47 -5.67 4.80
CA SER A 28 4.81 -5.16 5.13
C SER A 28 5.18 -5.33 6.61
N GLY A 29 4.20 -5.19 7.52
CA GLY A 29 4.42 -5.45 8.94
C GLY A 29 4.76 -6.91 9.24
N HIS A 30 4.17 -7.86 8.52
CA HIS A 30 4.48 -9.29 8.68
C HIS A 30 5.86 -9.62 8.11
N TYR A 31 6.22 -9.03 6.98
CA TYR A 31 7.56 -9.20 6.41
C TYR A 31 8.65 -8.63 7.33
N GLU A 32 8.43 -7.49 7.98
CA GLU A 32 9.37 -6.95 8.95
C GLU A 32 9.66 -7.96 10.08
N THR A 33 8.61 -8.51 10.71
CA THR A 33 8.78 -9.54 11.74
C THR A 33 9.49 -10.78 11.20
N ALA A 34 9.10 -11.27 10.02
CA ALA A 34 9.72 -12.43 9.39
C ALA A 34 11.20 -12.20 9.05
N ILE A 35 11.57 -11.02 8.59
CA ILE A 35 12.96 -10.62 8.35
C ILE A 35 13.73 -10.65 9.66
N MET A 36 13.21 -10.01 10.72
CA MET A 36 13.88 -9.95 12.03
C MET A 36 14.15 -11.35 12.59
N GLU A 37 13.19 -12.26 12.48
CA GLU A 37 13.23 -13.59 13.09
C GLU A 37 13.79 -14.70 12.17
N SER A 38 14.07 -14.41 10.88
CA SER A 38 14.57 -15.42 9.95
C SER A 38 16.00 -15.88 10.30
N ALA A 39 16.14 -17.18 10.54
CA ALA A 39 17.42 -17.84 10.80
C ALA A 39 18.21 -18.18 9.51
N ASN A 40 17.55 -18.18 8.35
CA ASN A 40 18.18 -18.48 7.06
C ASN A 40 18.46 -17.20 6.29
N GLU A 41 19.73 -16.93 5.99
CA GLU A 41 20.16 -15.70 5.32
C GLU A 41 19.58 -15.52 3.92
N SER A 42 19.43 -16.61 3.15
CA SER A 42 18.83 -16.54 1.81
C SER A 42 17.35 -16.18 1.88
N VAL A 43 16.61 -16.75 2.84
CA VAL A 43 15.20 -16.40 3.09
C VAL A 43 15.09 -14.96 3.58
N ARG A 44 15.95 -14.55 4.52
CA ARG A 44 16.01 -13.17 5.02
C ARG A 44 16.23 -12.18 3.87
N ASN A 45 17.13 -12.49 2.94
CA ASN A 45 17.43 -11.63 1.79
C ASN A 45 16.28 -11.54 0.79
N ALA A 46 15.62 -12.67 0.51
CA ALA A 46 14.43 -12.67 -0.32
C ALA A 46 13.30 -11.83 0.29
N LEU A 47 13.05 -11.98 1.60
CA LEU A 47 12.05 -11.17 2.30
C LEU A 47 12.40 -9.68 2.33
N ARG A 48 13.68 -9.31 2.48
CA ARG A 48 14.13 -7.92 2.39
C ARG A 48 13.84 -7.32 1.01
N GLN A 49 14.12 -8.06 -0.06
CA GLN A 49 13.81 -7.58 -1.40
C GLN A 49 12.30 -7.35 -1.58
N ILE A 50 11.48 -8.31 -1.13
CA ILE A 50 10.01 -8.17 -1.19
C ILE A 50 9.57 -6.97 -0.37
N GLN A 51 10.11 -6.79 0.84
CA GLN A 51 9.78 -5.64 1.69
C GLN A 51 10.10 -4.30 1.02
N ASP A 52 11.24 -4.19 0.33
CA ASP A 52 11.60 -2.98 -0.42
C ASP A 52 10.59 -2.71 -1.56
N GLU A 53 10.14 -3.77 -2.25
CA GLU A 53 9.11 -3.69 -3.29
C GLU A 53 7.75 -3.23 -2.71
N GLU A 54 7.28 -3.82 -1.60
CA GLU A 54 6.00 -3.43 -0.98
C GLU A 54 6.03 -2.01 -0.41
N GLN A 55 7.16 -1.57 0.17
CA GLN A 55 7.31 -0.18 0.61
C GLN A 55 7.25 0.81 -0.56
N GLN A 56 7.80 0.44 -1.72
CA GLN A 56 7.69 1.24 -2.92
C GLN A 56 6.24 1.24 -3.45
N HIS A 57 5.53 0.11 -3.42
CA HIS A 57 4.10 0.04 -3.77
C HIS A 57 3.26 0.96 -2.86
N ALA A 58 3.44 0.87 -1.54
CA ALA A 58 2.78 1.72 -0.57
C ALA A 58 3.05 3.21 -0.83
N LYS A 59 4.30 3.58 -1.17
CA LYS A 59 4.67 4.96 -1.52
C LYS A 59 3.95 5.46 -2.76
N MET A 60 3.86 4.64 -3.81
CA MET A 60 3.17 5.01 -5.04
C MET A 60 1.67 5.24 -4.81
N ILE A 61 1.03 4.36 -4.02
CA ILE A 61 -0.39 4.49 -3.67
C ILE A 61 -0.60 5.75 -2.82
N PHE A 62 0.23 5.95 -1.79
CA PHE A 62 0.19 7.15 -0.96
C PHE A 62 0.31 8.42 -1.79
N ASP A 63 1.28 8.50 -2.71
CA ASP A 63 1.47 9.67 -3.56
C ASP A 63 0.25 9.92 -4.45
N ALA A 64 -0.31 8.86 -5.03
CA ALA A 64 -1.51 8.95 -5.86
C ALA A 64 -2.71 9.51 -5.06
N MET A 65 -2.90 9.05 -3.82
CA MET A 65 -3.98 9.55 -2.97
C MET A 65 -3.72 10.98 -2.46
N ASN A 66 -2.47 11.28 -2.10
CA ASN A 66 -2.06 12.59 -1.59
C ASN A 66 -2.24 13.69 -2.65
N GLN A 67 -1.84 13.43 -3.90
CA GLN A 67 -2.06 14.34 -5.03
C GLN A 67 -3.54 14.65 -5.28
N ARG A 68 -4.45 13.74 -4.90
CA ARG A 68 -5.91 13.90 -5.02
C ARG A 68 -6.56 14.47 -3.76
N GLY A 69 -5.79 14.73 -2.70
CA GLY A 69 -6.31 15.15 -1.39
C GLY A 69 -7.16 14.08 -0.70
N TRP A 70 -6.94 12.81 -1.03
CA TRP A 70 -7.75 11.69 -0.52
C TRP A 70 -7.21 11.04 0.74
N TYR A 71 -5.98 11.35 1.11
CA TYR A 71 -5.31 10.76 2.25
C TYR A 71 -4.96 11.82 3.28
N ASN A 72 -5.16 11.50 4.55
CA ASN A 72 -4.66 12.28 5.67
C ASN A 72 -3.67 11.39 6.44
N PRO A 73 -2.36 11.71 6.45
CA PRO A 73 -1.38 10.98 7.24
C PRO A 73 -1.80 10.92 8.71
N GLN A 74 -1.58 9.78 9.35
CA GLN A 74 -1.72 9.60 10.79
C GLN A 74 -0.34 9.58 11.45
#